data_AF-A0A7Y2FHM3-F1
#
_entry.id   AF-A0A7Y2FHM3-F1
#
_cell.length_a   1.000
_cell.length_b   1.000
_cell.length_c   1.000
_cell.angle_alpha   90.00
_cell.angle_beta   90.00
_cell.angle_gamma   90.00
#
_symmetry.space_group_name_H-M   'P 1'
#
loop_
_entity.id
_entity.type
_entity.pdbx_description
1 polymer ?
#
loop_
_entity_poly.entity_id
_entity_poly.type
_entity_poly.pdbx_seq_one_letter_code
_entity_poly.pdbx_strand_id
1 'polypeptide(L)' 'ITEDIAAITGHKPGPGTLYGALARLESRGFIKPLKEAESNRCTYKLTAAGIKALHARLDAMNMVTRLGLERLARV' A
#
# COMPACT_ATOMS: atom_id res chain seq x y z
N ILE A 1 -1.02 -9.75 -4.61
CA ILE A 1 -0.20 -8.56 -4.29
C ILE A 1 0.58 -8.08 -5.50
N THR A 2 1.57 -8.82 -6.02
CA THR A 2 2.39 -8.35 -7.16
C THR A 2 1.56 -8.06 -8.41
N GLU A 3 0.65 -8.96 -8.78
CA GLU A 3 -0.27 -8.77 -9.91
C GLU A 3 -1.22 -7.59 -9.66
N ASP A 4 -1.77 -7.44 -8.45
CA ASP A 4 -2.64 -6.31 -8.10
C ASP A 4 -1.91 -4.96 -8.23
N ILE A 5 -0.65 -4.89 -7.76
CA ILE A 5 0.18 -3.69 -7.89
C ILE A 5 0.45 -3.39 -9.37
N ALA A 6 0.73 -4.40 -10.18
CA ALA A 6 0.94 -4.23 -11.61
C ALA A 6 -0.34 -3.72 -12.30
N ALA A 7 -1.51 -4.25 -11.95
CA ALA A 7 -2.78 -3.81 -12.50
C ALA A 7 -3.12 -2.35 -12.15
N ILE A 8 -2.78 -1.90 -10.94
CA ILE A 8 -3.08 -0.53 -10.48
C ILE A 8 -2.05 0.49 -10.97
N THR A 9 -0.76 0.13 -10.97
CA THR A 9 0.35 1.08 -11.18
C THR A 9 1.03 0.95 -12.53
N GLY A 10 0.69 -0.09 -13.31
CA GLY A 10 1.41 -0.48 -14.53
C GLY A 10 2.81 -1.05 -14.26
N HIS A 11 3.26 -1.13 -13.01
CA HIS A 11 4.61 -1.54 -12.64
C HIS A 11 4.59 -2.80 -11.76
N LYS A 12 5.40 -3.79 -12.16
CA LYS A 12 5.56 -5.03 -11.39
C LYS A 12 6.78 -4.91 -10.47
N PRO A 13 6.61 -4.82 -9.14
CA PRO A 13 7.75 -4.74 -8.24
C PRO A 13 8.56 -6.03 -8.29
N GLY A 14 9.88 -5.91 -8.38
CA GLY A 14 10.77 -7.05 -8.20
C GLY A 14 10.68 -7.64 -6.78
N PRO A 15 11.14 -8.88 -6.56
CA PRO A 15 11.01 -9.56 -5.27
C PRO A 15 11.63 -8.75 -4.13
N GLY A 16 12.83 -8.20 -4.31
CA GLY A 16 13.50 -7.39 -3.28
C GLY A 16 12.72 -6.12 -2.91
N THR A 17 12.12 -5.45 -3.89
CA THR A 17 11.29 -4.26 -3.67
C THR A 17 10.01 -4.61 -2.91
N LEU A 18 9.35 -5.69 -3.31
CA LEU A 18 8.11 -6.13 -2.68
C LEU A 18 8.35 -6.58 -1.23
N TYR A 19 9.29 -7.49 -1.00
CA TYR A 19 9.56 -8.00 0.34
C TYR A 19 10.15 -6.91 1.24
N GLY A 20 10.98 -6.02 0.71
CA GLY A 20 11.48 -4.85 1.46
C GLY A 20 10.36 -3.85 1.81
N ALA A 21 9.33 -3.71 0.99
CA ALA A 21 8.15 -2.91 1.34
C ALA A 21 7.31 -3.59 2.44
N LEU A 22 7.04 -4.89 2.30
CA LEU A 22 6.28 -5.67 3.29
C LEU A 22 6.97 -5.69 4.65
N ALA A 23 8.29 -5.94 4.70
CA ALA A 23 9.05 -5.92 5.94
C ALA A 23 9.00 -4.57 6.67
N ARG A 24 9.01 -3.44 5.92
CA ARG A 24 8.87 -2.10 6.51
C ARG A 24 7.46 -1.83 7.02
N LEU A 25 6.43 -2.35 6.36
CA LEU A 25 5.05 -2.23 6.82
C LEU A 25 4.83 -3.06 8.09
N GLU A 26 5.41 -4.26 8.15
CA GLU A 26 5.36 -5.13 9.31
C GLU A 26 6.14 -4.54 10.50
N SER A 27 7.34 -4.01 10.29
CA SER A 27 8.13 -3.39 11.37
C SER A 27 7.48 -2.14 11.95
N ARG A 28 6.65 -1.44 11.17
CA ARG A 28 5.80 -0.32 11.63
C ARG A 28 4.50 -0.78 12.29
N GLY A 29 4.25 -2.09 12.35
CA GLY A 29 3.03 -2.68 12.89
C GLY A 29 1.79 -2.39 12.06
N PHE A 30 1.93 -2.01 10.78
CA PHE A 30 0.79 -1.71 9.90
C PHE A 30 0.16 -2.96 9.29
N ILE A 31 0.95 -4.01 9.11
CA ILE A 31 0.47 -5.32 8.66
C ILE A 31 0.95 -6.40 9.61
N LYS A 32 0.26 -7.54 9.59
CA LYS A 32 0.68 -8.78 10.24
C LYS A 32 0.51 -9.98 9.31
N PRO A 33 1.39 -10.97 9.37
CA PRO A 33 1.24 -12.21 8.61
C PRO A 33 0.07 -13.01 9.17
N LEU A 34 -0.76 -13.52 8.27
CA LEU A 34 -1.68 -14.63 8.51
C LEU A 34 -0.90 -15.89 8.14
N LYS A 35 -0.50 -16.68 9.14
CA LYS A 35 0.15 -17.96 8.88
C LYS A 35 -0.87 -18.90 8.22
N GLU A 36 -0.70 -19.17 6.95
CA GLU A 36 -1.32 -20.32 6.28
C GLU A 36 -0.33 -21.48 6.33
N ALA A 37 -0.78 -22.64 6.80
CA ALA A 37 0.09 -23.75 7.20
C ALA A 37 0.68 -24.55 6.02
N GLU A 38 0.24 -24.30 4.78
CA GLU A 38 0.49 -25.23 3.67
C GLU A 38 0.99 -24.56 2.37
N SER A 39 1.10 -23.23 2.32
CA SER A 39 1.57 -22.51 1.14
C SER A 39 2.70 -21.55 1.46
N ASN A 40 3.74 -21.51 0.62
CA ASN A 40 4.83 -20.54 0.69
C ASN A 40 4.37 -19.08 0.41
N ARG A 41 3.05 -18.87 0.27
CA ARG A 41 2.39 -17.57 0.15
C ARG A 41 1.93 -17.12 1.53
N CYS A 42 2.72 -16.27 2.17
CA CYS A 42 2.30 -15.60 3.39
C CYS A 42 1.25 -14.53 3.04
N THR A 43 0.01 -14.73 3.47
CA THR A 43 -1.06 -13.73 3.33
C THR A 43 -0.89 -12.69 4.44
N TYR A 44 -1.00 -11.39 4.14
CA TYR A 44 -0.90 -10.33 5.14
C TYR A 44 -2.26 -9.70 5.40
N LYS A 45 -2.49 -9.26 6.64
CA LYS A 45 -3.66 -8.48 7.04
C LYS A 45 -3.25 -7.14 7.60
N LEU A 46 -3.99 -6.08 7.25
CA LEU A 46 -3.85 -4.77 7.89
C LEU A 46 -4.21 -4.85 9.38
N THR A 47 -3.42 -4.17 10.21
CA THR A 47 -3.74 -3.94 11.61
C THR A 47 -4.63 -2.71 11.76
N ALA A 48 -5.18 -2.47 12.95
CA ALA A 48 -5.91 -1.22 13.23
C ALA A 48 -5.02 0.03 13.01
N ALA A 49 -3.75 -0.04 13.40
CA ALA A 49 -2.77 1.03 13.16
C ALA A 49 -2.52 1.22 11.66
N GLY A 50 -2.40 0.13 10.89
CA GLY A 50 -2.24 0.16 9.45
C GLY A 50 -3.43 0.78 8.72
N ILE A 51 -4.66 0.44 9.14
CA ILE A 51 -5.89 1.03 8.59
C ILE A 51 -5.89 2.54 8.82
N LYS A 52 -5.62 2.99 10.06
CA LYS A 52 -5.56 4.42 10.40
C LYS A 52 -4.50 5.16 9.58
N ALA A 53 -3.31 4.58 9.44
CA ALA A 53 -2.23 5.16 8.66
C ALA A 53 -2.57 5.24 7.16
N LEU A 54 -3.21 4.19 6.62
CA LEU A 54 -3.65 4.16 5.23
C LEU A 54 -4.72 5.21 4.95
N HIS A 55 -5.73 5.34 5.81
CA HIS A 55 -6.75 6.40 5.68
C HIS A 55 -6.11 7.79 5.66
N ALA A 56 -5.26 8.11 6.63
CA ALA A 56 -4.60 9.41 6.67
C ALA A 56 -3.77 9.69 5.40
N ARG A 57 -3.11 8.66 4.85
CA ARG A 57 -2.34 8.80 3.60
C ARG A 57 -3.24 9.07 2.40
N LEU A 58 -4.38 8.36 2.30
CA LEU A 58 -5.34 8.54 1.22
C LEU A 58 -6.01 9.92 1.28
N ASP A 59 -6.37 10.39 2.48
CA ASP A 59 -6.94 11.74 2.67
C ASP A 59 -5.97 12.83 2.21
N ALA A 60 -4.70 12.71 2.58
CA ALA A 60 -3.65 13.63 2.14
C ALA A 60 -3.46 13.61 0.61
N MET A 61 -3.50 12.43 -0.02
CA MET A 61 -3.42 12.32 -1.48
C MET A 61 -4.63 13.00 -2.13
N ASN A 62 -5.83 12.73 -1.64
CA ASN A 62 -7.06 13.30 -2.17
C ASN A 62 -7.05 14.83 -2.10
N MET A 63 -6.60 15.39 -0.97
CA MET A 63 -6.45 16.84 -0.81
C MET A 63 -5.51 17.43 -1.87
N VAL A 64 -4.33 16.84 -2.06
CA VAL A 64 -3.34 17.32 -3.04
C VAL A 64 -3.89 17.20 -4.47
N THR A 65 -4.51 16.07 -4.81
CA THR A 65 -5.10 15.84 -6.13
C THR A 65 -6.20 16.85 -6.43
N ARG A 66 -7.14 17.06 -5.49
CA ARG A 66 -8.22 18.04 -5.64
C ARG A 66 -7.67 19.45 -5.89
N LEU A 67 -6.75 19.91 -5.04
CA LEU A 67 -6.17 21.24 -5.16
C LEU A 67 -5.37 21.39 -6.47
N GLY A 68 -4.63 20.35 -6.88
CA GLY A 68 -3.87 20.34 -8.13
C GLY A 68 -4.78 20.50 -9.35
N LEU A 69 -5.86 19.73 -9.41
CA LEU A 69 -6.83 19.80 -10.51
C LEU A 69 -7.58 21.13 -10.54
N GLU A 70 -8.02 21.64 -9.38
CA GLU A 70 -8.68 22.96 -9.28
C GLU A 70 -7.80 24.10 -9.79
N ARG A 71 -6.48 24.02 -9.59
CA ARG A 71 -5.52 25.02 -10.07
C ARG A 71 -5.27 24.88 -11.57
N LEU A 72 -5.12 23.66 -12.07
CA LEU A 72 -4.93 23.41 -13.50
C LEU A 72 -6.11 23.89 -14.34
N ALA A 73 -7.35 23.78 -13.82
CA ALA A 73 -8.54 24.26 -14.51
C ALA A 73 -8.64 25.80 -14.65
N ARG A 74 -7.77 26.55 -13.96
CA ARG A 74 -7.71 28.02 -14.01
C ARG A 74 -6.62 28.55 -14.94
N VAL A 75 -5.80 27.66 -15.51
CA VAL A 75 -4.75 27.97 -16.48
C VAL A 75 -5.31 27.83 -17.88
#